data_AF-A0A542G3S5-F1
#
_entry.id   AF-A0A542G3S5-F1
#
_cell.length_a   1.000
_cell.length_b   1.000
_cell.length_c   1.000
_cell.angle_alpha   90.00
_cell.angle_beta   90.00
_cell.angle_gamma   90.00
#
_symmetry.space_group_name_H-M   'P 1'
#
loop_
_entity.id
_entity.type
_entity.pdbx_description
1 polymer ?
#
loop_
_entity_poly.entity_id
_entity_poly.type
_entity_poly.pdbx_seq_one_letter_code
_entity_poly.pdbx_strand_id
1 'polypeptide(L)'
;MRIALPRARKEPLRSADVEADGLQGRILWADGTPAPGMESAGSQAAPAYILIHGIGVSHRYLRRLHDELAAVAPTYSLDLPGFAGTPKPGRQLSVEDYGAFIAQALKACGIGPYVLVGHSMGVQFAIEAALYAPEQARRLVLMGPVVDSEHRSVRRQGLALFLDSLLRESASSNWLVFSDYFRCGPRWYFTELPVMMAYPTELRLAGINVPVLVLRGDHDPVAGADWSLRLSQVVQQGSLIEIGRAGHVAQHLRPRQVADAIRSFAEASA
;
A
#
# COMPACT_ATOMS: atom_id res chain seq x y z
N MET A 1 -23.64 25.84 21.70
CA MET A 1 -22.39 25.16 22.14
C MET A 1 -22.56 23.67 21.84
N ARG A 2 -22.04 23.17 20.71
CA ARG A 2 -22.15 21.74 20.34
C ARG A 2 -21.02 20.98 21.04
N ILE A 3 -21.37 20.18 22.04
CA ILE A 3 -20.46 19.27 22.72
C ILE A 3 -20.06 18.20 21.68
N ALA A 4 -18.78 18.20 21.28
CA ALA A 4 -18.25 17.14 20.44
C ALA A 4 -18.24 15.83 21.24
N LEU A 5 -19.05 14.86 20.81
CA LEU A 5 -18.99 13.51 21.36
C LEU A 5 -17.56 12.94 21.17
N PRO A 6 -17.01 12.25 22.17
CA PRO A 6 -15.71 11.59 22.03
C PRO A 6 -15.79 10.59 20.87
N ARG A 7 -14.85 10.66 19.92
CA ARG A 7 -14.71 9.63 18.88
C ARG A 7 -14.56 8.27 19.57
N ALA A 8 -15.48 7.35 19.32
CA ALA A 8 -15.39 5.98 19.81
C ALA A 8 -13.99 5.41 19.52
N ARG A 9 -13.38 4.79 20.52
CA ARG A 9 -12.09 4.10 20.37
C ARG A 9 -12.31 2.99 19.33
N LYS A 10 -11.70 3.11 18.15
CA LYS A 10 -11.76 2.06 17.13
C LYS A 10 -11.07 0.81 17.66
N GLU A 11 -11.71 -0.34 17.51
CA GLU A 11 -11.17 -1.63 17.94
C GLU A 11 -9.87 -1.97 17.18
N PRO A 12 -8.91 -2.67 17.83
CA PRO A 12 -7.69 -3.11 17.16
C PRO A 12 -8.03 -4.05 16.00
N LEU A 13 -7.19 -4.07 14.95
CA LEU A 13 -7.34 -5.07 13.89
C LEU A 13 -7.00 -6.43 14.48
N ARG A 14 -7.74 -7.46 14.06
CA ARG A 14 -7.31 -8.85 14.22
C ARG A 14 -6.09 -9.09 13.34
N SER A 15 -5.29 -10.08 13.71
CA SER A 15 -4.12 -10.45 12.92
C SER A 15 -3.80 -11.92 13.02
N ALA A 16 -3.20 -12.45 11.96
CA ALA A 16 -2.60 -13.77 11.90
C ALA A 16 -1.25 -13.66 11.20
N ASP A 17 -0.26 -14.42 11.66
CA ASP A 17 0.99 -14.56 10.93
C ASP A 17 0.75 -15.43 9.69
N VAL A 18 1.44 -15.12 8.61
CA VAL A 18 1.34 -15.82 7.32
C VAL A 18 2.75 -16.17 6.83
N GLU A 19 2.87 -17.32 6.19
CA GLU A 19 4.13 -17.82 5.66
C GLU A 19 3.97 -18.20 4.19
N ALA A 20 4.95 -17.83 3.37
CA ALA A 20 5.08 -18.28 2.00
C ALA A 20 6.58 -18.36 1.64
N ASP A 21 7.01 -19.48 1.05
CA ASP A 21 8.39 -19.74 0.65
C ASP A 21 9.44 -19.46 1.73
N GLY A 22 9.13 -19.82 2.99
CA GLY A 22 10.01 -19.61 4.13
C GLY A 22 10.17 -18.14 4.56
N LEU A 23 9.38 -17.24 3.97
CA LEU A 23 9.25 -15.85 4.40
C LEU A 23 8.01 -15.70 5.29
N GLN A 24 8.13 -14.88 6.34
CA GLN A 24 7.05 -14.66 7.30
C GLN A 24 6.59 -13.20 7.26
N GLY A 25 5.28 -13.02 7.26
CA GLY A 25 4.63 -11.73 7.41
C GLY A 25 3.40 -11.85 8.29
N ARG A 26 2.54 -10.85 8.22
CA ARG A 26 1.29 -10.82 8.97
C ARG A 26 0.17 -10.20 8.16
N ILE A 27 -1.01 -10.78 8.25
CA ILE A 27 -2.24 -10.24 7.67
C ILE A 27 -3.12 -9.68 8.79
N LEU A 28 -3.77 -8.54 8.52
CA LEU A 28 -4.63 -7.85 9.46
C LEU A 28 -5.98 -7.52 8.85
N TRP A 29 -7.05 -7.65 9.64
CA TRP A 29 -8.43 -7.38 9.21
C TRP A 29 -9.28 -6.82 10.36
N ALA A 30 -10.35 -6.11 10.01
CA ALA A 30 -11.32 -5.60 10.98
C ALA A 30 -12.39 -6.66 11.31
N ASP A 31 -13.02 -6.52 12.47
CA ASP A 31 -14.19 -7.33 12.83
C ASP A 31 -15.29 -7.17 11.77
N GLY A 32 -15.92 -8.29 11.39
CA GLY A 32 -16.86 -8.36 10.27
C GLY A 32 -16.24 -8.64 8.90
N THR A 33 -14.91 -8.51 8.75
CA THR A 33 -14.20 -9.03 7.57
C THR A 33 -13.99 -10.55 7.72
N PRO A 34 -14.22 -11.37 6.68
CA PRO A 34 -13.95 -12.81 6.74
C PRO A 34 -12.51 -13.08 7.20
N ALA A 35 -12.35 -13.96 8.18
CA ALA A 35 -11.01 -14.31 8.67
C ALA A 35 -10.23 -15.06 7.58
N PRO A 36 -8.91 -14.83 7.46
CA PRO A 36 -8.05 -15.61 6.57
C PRO A 36 -8.23 -17.13 6.78
N GLY A 37 -8.37 -17.88 5.69
CA GLY A 37 -8.55 -19.33 5.72
C GLY A 37 -10.00 -19.81 5.92
N MET A 38 -10.96 -18.90 6.14
CA MET A 38 -12.38 -19.23 6.02
C MET A 38 -12.83 -19.00 4.58
N GLU A 39 -13.34 -20.04 3.92
CA GLU A 39 -13.99 -19.87 2.62
C GLU A 39 -15.09 -18.82 2.75
N SER A 40 -15.05 -17.77 1.94
CA SER A 40 -16.17 -16.86 1.84
C SER A 40 -17.36 -17.65 1.30
N ALA A 41 -18.31 -18.00 2.18
CA ALA A 41 -19.55 -18.65 1.79
C ALA A 41 -20.14 -17.90 0.58
N GLY A 42 -20.33 -18.64 -0.51
CA GLY A 42 -20.48 -18.08 -1.85
C GLY A 42 -21.49 -16.94 -1.98
N SER A 43 -21.09 -15.91 -2.71
CA SER A 43 -21.92 -15.11 -3.62
C SER A 43 -20.98 -14.13 -4.34
N GLN A 44 -21.50 -13.35 -5.29
CA GLN A 44 -20.80 -12.30 -6.05
C GLN A 44 -20.28 -11.15 -5.14
N ALA A 45 -19.42 -11.47 -4.17
CA ALA A 45 -18.86 -10.51 -3.25
C ALA A 45 -17.91 -9.58 -4.01
N ALA A 46 -17.99 -8.28 -3.72
CA ALA A 46 -17.05 -7.30 -4.22
C ALA A 46 -15.60 -7.76 -3.94
N PRO A 47 -14.65 -7.47 -4.85
CA PRO A 47 -13.26 -7.89 -4.66
C PRO A 47 -12.71 -7.31 -3.35
N ALA A 48 -11.88 -8.10 -2.66
CA ALA A 48 -11.25 -7.64 -1.42
C ALA A 48 -10.21 -6.54 -1.70
N TYR A 49 -10.07 -5.57 -0.80
CA TYR A 49 -8.99 -4.58 -0.86
C TYR A 49 -7.77 -5.09 -0.09
N ILE A 50 -6.61 -5.12 -0.73
CA ILE A 50 -5.34 -5.52 -0.11
C ILE A 50 -4.44 -4.30 0.00
N LEU A 51 -4.19 -3.84 1.22
CA LEU A 51 -3.38 -2.65 1.50
C LEU A 51 -1.94 -3.04 1.81
N ILE A 52 -1.01 -2.49 1.03
CA ILE A 52 0.42 -2.83 1.06
C ILE A 52 1.22 -1.58 1.43
N HIS A 53 2.00 -1.69 2.51
CA HIS A 53 2.77 -0.58 3.07
C HIS A 53 4.06 -0.28 2.27
N GLY A 54 4.59 0.93 2.48
CA GLY A 54 5.88 1.36 1.94
C GLY A 54 7.09 0.82 2.72
N ILE A 55 8.28 1.22 2.30
CA ILE A 55 9.55 0.82 2.92
C ILE A 55 9.67 1.36 4.35
N GLY A 56 10.07 0.50 5.28
CA GLY A 56 10.36 0.91 6.66
C GLY A 56 9.15 1.27 7.51
N VAL A 57 7.94 1.14 6.98
CA VAL A 57 6.68 1.39 7.68
C VAL A 57 5.90 0.08 7.90
N SER A 58 4.65 0.16 8.36
CA SER A 58 3.78 -0.98 8.68
C SER A 58 2.35 -0.75 8.21
N HIS A 59 1.42 -1.68 8.47
CA HIS A 59 -0.02 -1.44 8.30
C HIS A 59 -0.56 -0.21 9.07
N ARG A 60 0.14 0.25 10.12
CA ARG A 60 -0.39 1.22 11.09
C ARG A 60 -0.76 2.57 10.46
N TYR A 61 0.04 3.05 9.49
CA TYR A 61 -0.27 4.29 8.78
C TYR A 61 -1.36 4.14 7.72
N LEU A 62 -1.63 2.90 7.27
CA LEU A 62 -2.77 2.53 6.42
C LEU A 62 -4.07 2.36 7.20
N ARG A 63 -4.02 2.24 8.54
CA ARG A 63 -5.17 1.90 9.39
C ARG A 63 -6.40 2.76 9.15
N ARG A 64 -6.21 4.07 8.94
CA ARG A 64 -7.35 4.98 8.71
C ARG A 64 -8.05 4.69 7.38
N LEU A 65 -7.30 4.36 6.32
CA LEU A 65 -7.85 3.93 5.04
C LEU A 65 -8.47 2.55 5.14
N HIS A 66 -7.81 1.61 5.85
CA HIS A 66 -8.35 0.27 6.13
C HIS A 66 -9.77 0.37 6.68
N ASP A 67 -9.99 1.18 7.71
CA ASP A 67 -11.31 1.28 8.34
C ASP A 67 -12.39 1.83 7.40
N GLU A 68 -12.05 2.78 6.51
CA GLU A 68 -13.03 3.36 5.58
C GLU A 68 -13.41 2.36 4.47
N LEU A 69 -12.46 1.52 4.02
CA LEU A 69 -12.73 0.46 3.02
C LEU A 69 -13.42 -0.76 3.65
N ALA A 70 -13.00 -1.18 4.86
CA ALA A 70 -13.58 -2.30 5.60
C ALA A 70 -15.04 -2.08 5.97
N ALA A 71 -15.50 -0.83 5.99
CA ALA A 71 -16.90 -0.49 6.23
C ALA A 71 -17.85 -0.96 5.10
N VAL A 72 -17.32 -1.26 3.91
CA VAL A 72 -18.13 -1.58 2.72
C VAL A 72 -17.70 -2.85 2.00
N ALA A 73 -16.45 -3.31 2.15
CA ALA A 73 -15.96 -4.51 1.49
C ALA A 73 -14.84 -5.18 2.33
N PRO A 74 -14.60 -6.49 2.14
CA PRO A 74 -13.48 -7.18 2.77
C PRO A 74 -12.17 -6.42 2.53
N THR A 75 -11.47 -6.08 3.60
CA THR A 75 -10.22 -5.31 3.51
C THR A 75 -9.17 -5.93 4.41
N TYR A 76 -7.99 -6.14 3.84
CA TYR A 76 -6.84 -6.74 4.51
C TYR A 76 -5.65 -5.82 4.39
N SER A 77 -4.85 -5.70 5.45
CA SER A 77 -3.54 -5.06 5.40
C SER A 77 -2.45 -6.09 5.62
N LEU A 78 -1.32 -5.93 4.93
CA LEU A 78 -0.17 -6.82 5.07
C LEU A 78 0.97 -6.08 5.75
N ASP A 79 1.59 -6.75 6.71
CA ASP A 79 2.92 -6.46 7.23
C ASP A 79 3.90 -7.46 6.57
N LEU A 80 4.82 -6.95 5.75
CA LEU A 80 5.69 -7.74 4.89
C LEU A 80 6.95 -8.25 5.61
N PRO A 81 7.65 -9.28 5.07
CA PRO A 81 8.89 -9.81 5.64
C PRO A 81 9.96 -8.73 5.88
N GLY A 82 10.49 -8.70 7.11
CA GLY A 82 11.49 -7.73 7.58
C GLY A 82 10.94 -6.37 8.01
N PHE A 83 9.64 -6.12 7.86
CA PHE A 83 8.98 -4.87 8.22
C PHE A 83 7.99 -5.06 9.38
N ALA A 84 7.55 -3.95 10.01
CA ALA A 84 6.51 -3.98 11.05
C ALA A 84 6.74 -4.93 12.25
N GLY A 85 7.97 -5.39 12.48
CA GLY A 85 8.32 -6.35 13.52
C GLY A 85 8.14 -7.82 13.11
N THR A 86 7.92 -8.12 11.83
CA THR A 86 8.03 -9.48 11.28
C THR A 86 9.51 -9.92 11.22
N PRO A 87 9.79 -11.23 11.17
CA PRO A 87 11.15 -11.73 11.05
C PRO A 87 11.88 -11.17 9.83
N LYS A 88 13.15 -10.82 10.01
CA LYS A 88 14.00 -10.37 8.91
C LYS A 88 14.49 -11.57 8.11
N PRO A 89 14.33 -11.58 6.78
CA PRO A 89 14.91 -12.59 5.92
C PRO A 89 16.44 -12.65 6.07
N GLY A 90 17.02 -13.84 5.91
CA GLY A 90 18.47 -14.05 5.96
C GLY A 90 19.24 -13.52 4.75
N ARG A 91 18.52 -12.99 3.75
CA ARG A 91 19.06 -12.41 2.50
C ARG A 91 18.29 -11.15 2.14
N GLN A 92 18.86 -10.29 1.29
CA GLN A 92 18.12 -9.21 0.64
C GLN A 92 17.03 -9.82 -0.26
N LEU A 93 15.85 -9.20 -0.27
CA LEU A 93 14.73 -9.62 -1.12
C LEU A 93 14.63 -8.67 -2.32
N SER A 94 14.26 -9.21 -3.49
CA SER A 94 13.88 -8.38 -4.63
C SER A 94 12.43 -7.92 -4.51
N VAL A 95 11.99 -6.97 -5.34
CA VAL A 95 10.58 -6.57 -5.39
C VAL A 95 9.70 -7.75 -5.82
N GLU A 96 10.21 -8.59 -6.73
CA GLU A 96 9.57 -9.81 -7.21
C GLU A 96 9.38 -10.82 -6.07
N ASP A 97 10.36 -10.97 -5.17
CA ASP A 97 10.22 -11.83 -3.98
C ASP A 97 9.05 -11.37 -3.09
N TYR A 98 8.91 -10.05 -2.87
CA TYR A 98 7.79 -9.49 -2.12
C TYR A 98 6.45 -9.69 -2.83
N GLY A 99 6.40 -9.49 -4.16
CA GLY A 99 5.20 -9.74 -4.96
C GLY A 99 4.76 -11.21 -4.89
N ALA A 100 5.71 -12.13 -5.02
CA ALA A 100 5.47 -13.58 -4.88
C ALA A 100 4.97 -13.93 -3.47
N PHE A 101 5.59 -13.38 -2.42
CA PHE A 101 5.12 -13.57 -1.03
C PHE A 101 3.68 -13.11 -0.86
N ILE A 102 3.33 -11.91 -1.34
CA ILE A 102 1.97 -11.35 -1.22
C ILE A 102 0.95 -12.27 -1.91
N ALA A 103 1.18 -12.61 -3.18
CA ALA A 103 0.24 -13.44 -3.94
C ALA A 103 0.06 -14.83 -3.30
N GLN A 104 1.14 -15.45 -2.85
CA GLN A 104 1.09 -16.77 -2.22
C GLN A 104 0.43 -16.74 -0.84
N ALA A 105 0.73 -15.73 -0.02
CA ALA A 105 0.08 -15.55 1.29
C ALA A 105 -1.43 -15.35 1.14
N LEU A 106 -1.87 -14.53 0.18
CA LEU A 106 -3.29 -14.32 -0.11
C LEU A 106 -3.98 -15.61 -0.58
N LYS A 107 -3.32 -16.36 -1.48
CA LYS A 107 -3.80 -17.67 -1.94
C LYS A 107 -3.96 -18.66 -0.79
N ALA A 108 -2.96 -18.77 0.09
CA ALA A 108 -3.01 -19.64 1.26
C ALA A 108 -4.13 -19.25 2.24
N CYS A 109 -4.45 -17.96 2.30
CA CYS A 109 -5.56 -17.43 3.08
C CYS A 109 -6.94 -17.57 2.41
N GLY A 110 -7.02 -18.09 1.18
CA GLY A 110 -8.26 -18.16 0.41
C GLY A 110 -8.82 -16.78 0.03
N ILE A 111 -7.96 -15.75 -0.07
CA ILE A 111 -8.36 -14.38 -0.37
C ILE A 111 -8.20 -14.12 -1.87
N GLY A 112 -9.31 -13.98 -2.57
CA GLY A 112 -9.38 -13.61 -3.97
C GLY A 112 -10.81 -13.69 -4.50
N PRO A 113 -11.16 -12.97 -5.58
CA PRO A 113 -10.34 -11.99 -6.28
C PRO A 113 -10.18 -10.65 -5.51
N TYR A 114 -9.20 -9.82 -5.88
CA TYR A 114 -8.85 -8.62 -5.11
C TYR A 114 -8.45 -7.38 -5.93
N VAL A 115 -8.51 -6.23 -5.27
CA VAL A 115 -7.89 -4.95 -5.67
C VAL A 115 -6.63 -4.74 -4.84
N LEU A 116 -5.47 -4.63 -5.51
CA LEU A 116 -4.20 -4.36 -4.84
C LEU A 116 -4.01 -2.84 -4.68
N VAL A 117 -3.70 -2.39 -3.47
CA VAL A 117 -3.49 -0.98 -3.12
C VAL A 117 -2.13 -0.82 -2.47
N GLY A 118 -1.15 -0.39 -3.26
CA GLY A 118 0.22 -0.16 -2.82
C GLY A 118 0.48 1.31 -2.50
N HIS A 119 1.21 1.59 -1.42
CA HIS A 119 1.71 2.93 -1.13
C HIS A 119 3.23 3.01 -1.14
N SER A 120 3.79 4.07 -1.73
CA SER A 120 5.24 4.29 -1.77
C SER A 120 5.95 3.07 -2.39
N MET A 121 6.96 2.46 -1.75
CA MET A 121 7.56 1.20 -2.25
C MET A 121 6.53 0.06 -2.39
N GLY A 122 5.44 0.08 -1.62
CA GLY A 122 4.33 -0.87 -1.75
C GLY A 122 3.65 -0.85 -3.13
N VAL A 123 3.81 0.24 -3.89
CA VAL A 123 3.42 0.31 -5.32
C VAL A 123 4.17 -0.74 -6.14
N GLN A 124 5.48 -0.86 -5.93
CA GLN A 124 6.33 -1.81 -6.66
C GLN A 124 5.95 -3.25 -6.29
N PHE A 125 5.73 -3.52 -4.99
CA PHE A 125 5.26 -4.83 -4.52
C PHE A 125 3.87 -5.20 -5.06
N ALA A 126 2.97 -4.22 -5.16
CA ALA A 126 1.64 -4.43 -5.71
C ALA A 126 1.67 -4.74 -7.23
N ILE A 127 2.56 -4.08 -7.98
CA ILE A 127 2.80 -4.42 -9.39
C ILE A 127 3.26 -5.87 -9.52
N GLU A 128 4.27 -6.28 -8.75
CA GLU A 128 4.79 -7.64 -8.80
C GLU A 128 3.76 -8.70 -8.36
N ALA A 129 2.97 -8.42 -7.32
CA ALA A 129 1.89 -9.31 -6.90
C ALA A 129 0.81 -9.47 -8.00
N ALA A 130 0.49 -8.40 -8.72
CA ALA A 130 -0.44 -8.43 -9.85
C ALA A 130 0.12 -9.20 -11.05
N LEU A 131 1.42 -9.07 -11.34
CA LEU A 131 2.10 -9.84 -12.40
C LEU A 131 2.23 -11.32 -12.03
N TYR A 132 2.39 -11.65 -10.74
CA TYR A 132 2.54 -13.02 -10.25
C TYR A 132 1.23 -13.81 -10.31
N ALA A 133 0.10 -13.19 -9.96
CA ALA A 133 -1.24 -13.81 -9.96
C ALA A 133 -2.27 -12.97 -10.74
N PRO A 134 -2.11 -12.84 -12.07
CA PRO A 134 -2.90 -11.92 -12.90
C PRO A 134 -4.40 -12.27 -12.94
N GLU A 135 -4.77 -13.53 -12.70
CA GLU A 135 -6.16 -13.99 -12.65
C GLU A 135 -6.90 -13.56 -11.37
N GLN A 136 -6.17 -13.23 -10.30
CA GLN A 136 -6.74 -12.81 -9.02
C GLN A 136 -6.87 -11.29 -8.91
N ALA A 137 -5.92 -10.56 -9.50
CA ALA A 137 -5.95 -9.10 -9.52
C ALA A 137 -7.08 -8.61 -10.43
N ARG A 138 -7.98 -7.78 -9.90
CA ARG A 138 -9.06 -7.14 -10.69
C ARG A 138 -8.70 -5.74 -11.10
N ARG A 139 -8.03 -5.01 -10.21
CA ARG A 139 -7.61 -3.63 -10.38
C ARG A 139 -6.37 -3.37 -9.51
N LEU A 140 -5.60 -2.37 -9.89
CA LEU A 140 -4.37 -1.98 -9.21
C LEU A 140 -4.40 -0.49 -8.87
N VAL A 141 -4.10 -0.15 -7.62
CA VAL A 141 -4.02 1.24 -7.14
C VAL A 141 -2.59 1.53 -6.70
N LEU A 142 -1.98 2.52 -7.35
CA LEU A 142 -0.63 3.00 -7.13
C LEU A 142 -0.68 4.33 -6.39
N MET A 143 -0.59 4.29 -5.06
CA MET A 143 -0.70 5.50 -4.22
C MET A 143 0.67 6.07 -3.86
N GLY A 144 0.93 7.32 -4.22
CA GLY A 144 2.21 7.98 -3.97
C GLY A 144 3.39 7.19 -4.54
N PRO A 145 3.41 6.88 -5.85
CA PRO A 145 4.51 6.12 -6.45
C PRO A 145 5.86 6.80 -6.25
N VAL A 146 6.87 6.01 -5.91
CA VAL A 146 8.25 6.46 -5.67
C VAL A 146 9.16 6.24 -6.88
N VAL A 147 10.37 6.80 -6.81
CA VAL A 147 11.46 6.58 -7.77
C VAL A 147 11.09 7.09 -9.17
N ASP A 148 10.88 8.41 -9.26
CA ASP A 148 10.78 9.08 -10.56
C ASP A 148 12.05 8.81 -11.39
N SER A 149 11.87 8.09 -12.50
CA SER A 149 12.93 7.60 -13.37
C SER A 149 13.72 8.74 -14.03
N GLU A 150 13.10 9.91 -14.21
CA GLU A 150 13.72 11.10 -14.80
C GLU A 150 14.45 11.97 -13.75
N HIS A 151 14.05 11.87 -12.47
CA HIS A 151 14.58 12.70 -11.39
C HIS A 151 15.20 11.85 -10.26
N ARG A 152 16.11 10.93 -10.61
CA ARG A 152 16.82 9.97 -9.72
C ARG A 152 17.73 10.59 -8.64
N SER A 153 17.54 11.85 -8.26
CA SER A 153 18.29 12.49 -7.19
C SER A 153 17.87 11.94 -5.82
N VAL A 154 18.53 10.87 -5.38
CA VAL A 154 18.42 10.24 -4.05
C VAL A 154 18.52 11.26 -2.92
N ARG A 155 19.36 12.30 -3.09
CA ARG A 155 19.53 13.38 -2.11
C ARG A 155 18.31 14.29 -2.02
N ARG A 156 17.62 14.57 -3.13
CA ARG A 156 16.39 15.40 -3.11
C ARG A 156 15.19 14.60 -2.62
N GLN A 157 15.05 13.33 -2.98
CA GLN A 157 13.93 12.49 -2.51
C GLN A 157 14.04 12.16 -1.01
N GLY A 158 15.25 11.80 -0.53
CA GLY A 158 15.50 11.56 0.90
C GLY A 158 15.36 12.83 1.75
N LEU A 159 15.84 13.98 1.26
CA LEU A 159 15.66 15.28 1.94
C LEU A 159 14.22 15.78 1.87
N ALA A 160 13.49 15.55 0.77
CA ALA A 160 12.08 15.92 0.65
C ALA A 160 11.20 15.10 1.60
N LEU A 161 11.44 13.79 1.73
CA LEU A 161 10.77 12.93 2.72
C LEU A 161 11.07 13.37 4.15
N PHE A 162 12.33 13.67 4.45
CA PHE A 162 12.76 14.16 5.76
C PHE A 162 12.16 15.53 6.10
N LEU A 163 12.16 16.48 5.16
CA LEU A 163 11.64 17.84 5.37
C LEU A 163 10.10 17.89 5.39
N ASP A 164 9.39 17.10 4.58
CA ASP A 164 7.93 17.04 4.60
C ASP A 164 7.42 16.41 5.91
N SER A 165 8.09 15.34 6.36
CA SER A 165 7.88 14.76 7.68
C SER A 165 8.10 15.80 8.78
N LEU A 166 9.18 16.58 8.76
CA LEU A 166 9.44 17.58 9.81
C LEU A 166 8.52 18.81 9.79
N LEU A 167 7.99 19.23 8.65
CA LEU A 167 7.35 20.55 8.50
C LEU A 167 5.81 20.53 8.40
N ARG A 168 5.17 19.42 8.00
CA ARG A 168 3.73 19.43 7.66
C ARG A 168 2.89 18.28 8.20
N GLU A 169 3.49 17.22 8.74
CA GLU A 169 2.76 16.13 9.36
C GLU A 169 2.37 16.44 10.82
N SER A 170 1.18 16.00 11.25
CA SER A 170 0.81 16.05 12.67
C SER A 170 1.82 15.24 13.50
N ALA A 171 2.16 15.69 14.72
CA ALA A 171 3.13 15.02 15.59
C ALA A 171 2.85 13.50 15.78
N SER A 172 1.58 13.08 15.68
CA SER A 172 1.18 11.66 15.72
C SER A 172 1.56 10.84 14.49
N SER A 173 1.59 11.44 13.29
CA SER A 173 1.95 10.76 12.04
C SER A 173 3.46 10.55 11.97
N ASN A 174 4.24 11.59 12.31
CA ASN A 174 5.69 11.50 12.46
C ASN A 174 6.13 10.47 13.50
N TRP A 175 5.48 10.43 14.67
CA TRP A 175 5.85 9.46 15.71
C TRP A 175 5.57 8.01 15.28
N LEU A 176 4.50 7.78 14.53
CA LEU A 176 4.15 6.46 14.02
C LEU A 176 5.15 5.98 12.96
N VAL A 177 5.46 6.84 11.98
CA VAL A 177 6.47 6.58 10.94
C VAL A 177 7.85 6.37 11.57
N PHE A 178 8.25 7.22 12.51
CA PHE A 178 9.49 7.08 13.27
C PHE A 178 9.54 5.75 14.03
N SER A 179 8.48 5.38 14.76
CA SER A 179 8.42 4.11 15.49
C SER A 179 8.54 2.89 14.58
N ASP A 180 7.99 2.96 13.37
CA ASP A 180 8.08 1.87 12.41
C ASP A 180 9.47 1.78 11.79
N TYR A 181 10.15 2.91 11.54
CA TYR A 181 11.58 2.89 11.15
C TYR A 181 12.46 2.20 12.19
N PHE A 182 12.21 2.43 13.48
CA PHE A 182 12.91 1.71 14.55
C PHE A 182 12.62 0.20 14.53
N ARG A 183 11.38 -0.21 14.27
CA ARG A 183 10.98 -1.63 14.19
C ARG A 183 11.54 -2.34 12.97
N CYS A 184 11.54 -1.67 11.81
CA CYS A 184 12.26 -2.11 10.62
C CYS A 184 13.74 -2.32 10.95
N GLY A 185 14.33 -1.41 11.71
CA GLY A 185 15.73 -1.42 12.06
C GLY A 185 16.55 -0.82 10.91
N PRO A 186 17.41 0.18 11.18
CA PRO A 186 18.05 0.96 10.12
C PRO A 186 18.88 0.11 9.15
N ARG A 187 19.47 -0.99 9.64
CA ARG A 187 20.20 -1.96 8.80
C ARG A 187 19.33 -2.52 7.68
N TRP A 188 18.14 -3.03 8.01
CA TRP A 188 17.24 -3.63 7.02
C TRP A 188 16.70 -2.58 6.05
N TYR A 189 16.35 -1.39 6.55
CA TYR A 189 15.96 -0.27 5.70
C TYR A 189 17.02 0.03 4.62
N PHE A 190 18.30 0.13 5.00
CA PHE A 190 19.38 0.37 4.06
C PHE A 190 19.71 -0.84 3.17
N THR A 191 19.35 -2.05 3.59
CA THR A 191 19.38 -3.24 2.72
C THR A 191 18.33 -3.13 1.62
N GLU A 192 17.12 -2.68 1.92
CA GLU A 192 16.02 -2.63 0.95
C GLU A 192 16.03 -1.37 0.07
N LEU A 193 16.67 -0.29 0.53
CA LEU A 193 16.69 0.98 -0.20
C LEU A 193 17.29 0.87 -1.63
N PRO A 194 18.43 0.19 -1.88
CA PRO A 194 18.93 -0.02 -3.24
C PRO A 194 17.98 -0.80 -4.14
N VAL A 195 17.24 -1.77 -3.59
CA VAL A 195 16.25 -2.58 -4.32
C VAL A 195 15.13 -1.68 -4.83
N MET A 196 14.58 -0.84 -3.95
CA MET A 196 13.57 0.17 -4.31
C MET A 196 14.05 1.07 -5.45
N MET A 197 15.28 1.59 -5.34
CA MET A 197 15.85 2.54 -6.28
C MET A 197 16.18 1.93 -7.65
N ALA A 198 16.49 0.64 -7.70
CA ALA A 198 16.84 -0.06 -8.92
C ALA A 198 15.63 -0.59 -9.70
N TYR A 199 14.46 -0.67 -9.06
CA TYR A 199 13.28 -1.29 -9.65
C TYR A 199 12.75 -0.51 -10.86
N PRO A 200 12.57 -1.17 -12.03
CA PRO A 200 12.15 -0.50 -13.25
C PRO A 200 10.61 -0.39 -13.33
N THR A 201 10.03 0.50 -12.50
CA THR A 201 8.57 0.64 -12.31
C THR A 201 7.79 0.75 -13.63
N GLU A 202 8.18 1.62 -14.56
CA GLU A 202 7.48 1.80 -15.84
C GLU A 202 7.48 0.52 -16.69
N LEU A 203 8.63 -0.15 -16.78
CA LEU A 203 8.77 -1.37 -17.57
C LEU A 203 7.90 -2.50 -17.03
N ARG A 204 7.86 -2.67 -15.70
CA ARG A 204 7.05 -3.72 -15.06
C ARG A 204 5.56 -3.39 -15.12
N LEU A 205 5.21 -2.11 -14.91
CA LEU A 205 3.84 -1.63 -15.00
C LEU A 205 3.25 -1.83 -16.41
N ALA A 206 4.05 -1.73 -17.47
CA ALA A 206 3.61 -2.01 -18.85
C ALA A 206 3.09 -3.44 -19.07
N GLY A 207 3.44 -4.38 -18.18
CA GLY A 207 2.92 -5.76 -18.21
C GLY A 207 1.55 -5.94 -17.55
N ILE A 208 0.99 -4.90 -16.91
CA ILE A 208 -0.29 -4.96 -16.21
C ILE A 208 -1.44 -4.81 -17.21
N ASN A 209 -2.34 -5.81 -17.23
CA ASN A 209 -3.50 -5.86 -18.13
C ASN A 209 -4.84 -5.50 -17.45
N VAL A 210 -4.81 -5.20 -16.16
CA VAL A 210 -5.99 -4.74 -15.41
C VAL A 210 -6.01 -3.21 -15.33
N PRO A 211 -7.17 -2.59 -15.08
CA PRO A 211 -7.23 -1.16 -14.86
C PRO A 211 -6.30 -0.72 -13.72
N VAL A 212 -5.64 0.43 -13.92
CA VAL A 212 -4.74 1.03 -12.93
C VAL A 212 -5.19 2.43 -12.56
N LEU A 213 -5.24 2.71 -11.25
CA LEU A 213 -5.39 4.05 -10.72
C LEU A 213 -4.06 4.50 -10.11
N VAL A 214 -3.50 5.58 -10.61
CA VAL A 214 -2.44 6.32 -9.92
C VAL A 214 -3.10 7.38 -9.04
N LEU A 215 -2.76 7.40 -7.75
CA LEU A 215 -3.31 8.33 -6.77
C LEU A 215 -2.18 9.07 -6.07
N ARG A 216 -2.25 10.41 -6.02
CA ARG A 216 -1.26 11.22 -5.30
C ARG A 216 -1.92 12.31 -4.46
N GLY A 217 -1.20 12.83 -3.47
CA GLY A 217 -1.55 14.12 -2.88
C GLY A 217 -1.15 15.26 -3.82
N ASP A 218 -1.96 16.32 -3.93
CA ASP A 218 -1.66 17.49 -4.76
C ASP A 218 -0.33 18.19 -4.37
N HIS A 219 0.06 18.09 -3.10
CA HIS A 219 1.32 18.63 -2.57
C HIS A 219 2.37 17.55 -2.30
N ASP A 220 2.22 16.34 -2.83
CA ASP A 220 3.18 15.25 -2.63
C ASP A 220 4.54 15.60 -3.29
N PRO A 221 5.63 15.77 -2.50
CA PRO A 221 6.94 16.14 -3.03
C PRO A 221 7.73 14.93 -3.56
N VAL A 222 7.22 13.71 -3.36
CA VAL A 222 7.87 12.45 -3.76
C VAL A 222 7.22 11.91 -5.02
N ALA A 223 5.89 11.76 -5.01
CA ALA A 223 5.13 11.41 -6.20
C ALA A 223 4.81 12.70 -6.97
N GLY A 224 5.74 13.12 -7.84
CA GLY A 224 5.56 14.29 -8.70
C GLY A 224 4.34 14.13 -9.62
N ALA A 225 3.74 15.26 -10.02
CA ALA A 225 2.58 15.28 -10.92
C ALA A 225 2.90 14.63 -12.27
N ASP A 226 3.99 15.06 -12.92
CA ASP A 226 4.42 14.53 -14.22
C ASP A 226 4.75 13.03 -14.15
N TRP A 227 5.44 12.62 -13.08
CA TRP A 227 5.75 11.21 -12.83
C TRP A 227 4.48 10.36 -12.69
N SER A 228 3.52 10.83 -11.89
CA SER A 228 2.27 10.12 -11.65
C SER A 228 1.41 10.06 -12.91
N LEU A 229 1.40 11.13 -13.71
CA LEU A 229 0.73 11.18 -15.01
C LEU A 229 1.35 10.17 -15.99
N ARG A 230 2.68 10.14 -16.10
CA ARG A 230 3.38 9.16 -16.96
C ARG A 230 3.02 7.73 -16.58
N LEU A 231 3.08 7.37 -15.30
CA LEU A 231 2.70 6.02 -14.86
C LEU A 231 1.26 5.66 -15.24
N SER A 232 0.32 6.62 -15.17
CA SER A 232 -1.07 6.38 -15.61
C SER A 232 -1.18 6.18 -17.13
N GLN A 233 -0.21 6.65 -17.92
CA GLN A 233 -0.20 6.51 -19.38
C GLN A 233 0.55 5.27 -19.86
N VAL A 234 1.30 4.59 -18.98
CA VAL A 234 2.04 3.36 -19.32
C VAL A 234 1.11 2.19 -19.62
N VAL A 235 -0.06 2.13 -18.97
CA VAL A 235 -1.04 1.04 -19.12
C VAL A 235 -2.18 1.42 -20.05
N GLN A 236 -2.83 0.42 -20.63
CA GLN A 236 -3.98 0.65 -21.53
C GLN A 236 -5.17 1.31 -20.82
N GLN A 237 -5.42 0.96 -19.55
CA GLN A 237 -6.56 1.41 -18.77
C GLN A 237 -6.11 2.13 -17.50
N GLY A 238 -5.33 3.20 -17.68
CA GLY A 238 -4.81 3.99 -16.58
C GLY A 238 -5.60 5.27 -16.31
N SER A 239 -5.65 5.67 -15.04
CA SER A 239 -6.25 6.92 -14.59
C SER A 239 -5.39 7.57 -13.51
N LEU A 240 -5.48 8.89 -13.36
CA LEU A 240 -4.79 9.67 -12.33
C LEU A 240 -5.82 10.45 -11.51
N ILE A 241 -5.72 10.35 -10.18
CA ILE A 241 -6.49 11.17 -9.24
C ILE A 241 -5.54 11.89 -8.28
N GLU A 242 -5.79 13.18 -8.08
CA GLU A 242 -5.11 14.00 -7.08
C GLU A 242 -6.02 14.29 -5.89
N ILE A 243 -5.53 14.00 -4.69
CA ILE A 243 -6.23 14.28 -3.45
C ILE A 243 -5.87 15.68 -2.98
N GLY A 244 -6.85 16.56 -2.97
CA GLY A 244 -6.69 17.96 -2.59
C GLY A 244 -6.23 18.13 -1.14
N ARG A 245 -5.28 19.05 -0.93
CA ARG A 245 -4.69 19.40 0.37
C ARG A 245 -4.07 18.19 1.07
N ALA A 246 -3.37 17.31 0.33
CA ALA A 246 -2.69 16.13 0.88
C ALA A 246 -1.23 16.06 0.41
N GLY A 247 -0.35 15.59 1.30
CA GLY A 247 1.05 15.27 0.99
C GLY A 247 1.23 13.78 0.68
N HIS A 248 2.44 13.25 0.89
CA HIS A 248 2.79 11.88 0.51
C HIS A 248 1.94 10.79 1.18
N VAL A 249 1.49 11.04 2.41
CA VAL A 249 0.68 10.10 3.21
C VAL A 249 -0.82 10.45 3.14
N ALA A 250 -1.35 10.61 1.93
CA ALA A 250 -2.74 11.00 1.68
C ALA A 250 -3.75 10.06 2.38
N GLN A 251 -3.48 8.76 2.42
CA GLN A 251 -4.31 7.75 3.10
C GLN A 251 -4.46 7.96 4.60
N HIS A 252 -3.51 8.63 5.25
CA HIS A 252 -3.59 8.91 6.68
C HIS A 252 -4.24 10.28 6.94
N LEU A 253 -3.95 11.26 6.07
CA LEU A 253 -4.39 12.65 6.21
C LEU A 253 -5.81 12.88 5.67
N ARG A 254 -6.21 12.13 4.65
CA ARG A 254 -7.49 12.21 3.92
C ARG A 254 -8.07 10.82 3.63
N PRO A 255 -8.18 9.93 4.64
CA PRO A 255 -8.57 8.52 4.44
C PRO A 255 -9.90 8.35 3.69
N ARG A 256 -10.89 9.20 3.98
CA ARG A 256 -12.20 9.17 3.31
C ARG A 256 -12.12 9.50 1.83
N GLN A 257 -11.44 10.59 1.48
CA GLN A 257 -11.29 10.99 0.07
C GLN A 257 -10.51 9.94 -0.72
N VAL A 258 -9.48 9.35 -0.11
CA VAL A 258 -8.73 8.24 -0.71
C VAL A 258 -9.63 7.00 -0.88
N ALA A 259 -10.40 6.62 0.15
CA ALA A 259 -11.32 5.50 0.08
C ALA A 259 -12.40 5.71 -0.99
N ASP A 260 -12.99 6.89 -1.06
CA ASP A 260 -14.02 7.24 -2.05
C ASP A 260 -13.47 7.17 -3.49
N ALA A 261 -12.23 7.65 -3.71
CA ALA A 261 -11.55 7.55 -5.00
C ALA A 261 -11.27 6.08 -5.38
N ILE A 262 -10.76 5.28 -4.44
CA ILE A 262 -10.49 3.85 -4.66
C ILE A 262 -11.79 3.08 -4.95
N ARG A 263 -12.86 3.35 -4.21
CA ARG A 263 -14.15 2.69 -4.39
C ARG A 263 -14.79 3.04 -5.73
N SER A 264 -14.81 4.33 -6.08
CA SER A 264 -15.35 4.79 -7.37
C SER A 264 -14.61 4.13 -8.54
N PHE A 265 -13.29 3.99 -8.42
CA PHE A 265 -12.47 3.27 -9.40
C PHE A 265 -12.74 1.77 -9.39
N ALA A 266 -12.94 1.16 -8.23
CA ALA A 266 -13.21 -0.27 -8.11
C ALA A 266 -14.56 -0.68 -8.70
N GLU A 267 -15.57 0.17 -8.52
CA GLU A 267 -16.95 -0.03 -8.95
C GLU A 267 -17.20 0.39 -10.42
N ALA A 268 -16.29 1.14 -11.03
CA ALA A 268 -16.42 1.53 -12.44
C ALA A 268 -16.51 0.28 -13.34
N SER A 269 -17.44 0.26 -14.29
CA SER A 269 -17.47 -0.76 -15.33
C SER A 269 -16.18 -0.69 -16.14
N ALA A 270 -15.52 -1.84 -16.34
CA ALA A 270 -14.37 -1.97 -17.24
C ALA A 270 -14.84 -1.96 -18.71
#